data_AF-A0A445C7T7-F1
#
_entry.id   AF-A0A445C7T7-F1
#
_cell.length_a   1.000
_cell.length_b   1.000
_cell.length_c   1.000
_cell.angle_alpha   90.00
_cell.angle_beta   90.00
_cell.angle_gamma   90.00
#
_symmetry.space_group_name_H-M   'P 1'
#
loop_
_entity.id
_entity.type
_entity.pdbx_description
1 polymer ?
#
loop_
_entity_poly.entity_id
_entity_poly.type
_entity_poly.pdbx_seq_one_letter_code
_entity_poly.pdbx_strand_id
1 'polypeptide(L)'
;MGSLKIDSEVARDMFAFYVIAGDKPFNMVDDRRFRNWVKYISPILKLSTSNTVKSDIVKVHQREVSKLKKFFVSIPNRICLTSDLWTSNTNEGIYV
;
A
#
# COMPACT_ATOMS: atom_id res chain seq x y z
N MET A 1 30.72 14.38 2.99
CA MET A 1 29.36 14.41 2.41
C MET A 1 28.41 13.84 3.45
N GLY A 2 27.42 14.61 3.89
CA GLY A 2 26.49 14.16 4.93
C GLY A 2 25.61 13.03 4.42
N SER A 3 25.48 11.96 5.21
CA SER A 3 24.50 10.91 4.93
C SER A 3 23.10 11.49 4.99
N LEU A 4 22.31 11.33 3.92
CA LEU A 4 20.88 11.63 3.93
C LEU A 4 20.22 10.71 4.95
N LYS A 5 19.71 11.29 6.04
CA LYS A 5 18.90 10.54 7.00
C LYS A 5 17.56 10.22 6.35
N ILE A 6 17.37 8.95 6.00
CA ILE A 6 16.07 8.47 5.51
C ILE A 6 15.18 8.23 6.71
N ASP A 7 14.05 8.92 6.73
CA ASP A 7 12.98 8.62 7.67
C ASP A 7 12.32 7.29 7.25
N SER A 8 12.42 6.30 8.14
CA SER A 8 11.93 4.94 7.90
C SER A 8 10.41 4.90 7.74
N GLU A 9 9.68 5.74 8.49
CA GLU A 9 8.22 5.78 8.43
C GLU A 9 7.76 6.40 7.12
N VAL A 10 8.36 7.51 6.71
CA VAL A 10 8.07 8.16 5.42
C VAL A 10 8.39 7.22 4.25
N ALA A 11 9.54 6.55 4.28
CA ALA A 11 9.94 5.61 3.23
C ALA A 11 8.98 4.43 3.12
N ARG A 12 8.52 3.89 4.25
CA ARG A 12 7.53 2.80 4.28
C ARG A 12 6.18 3.26 3.74
N ASP A 13 5.75 4.46 4.09
CA ASP A 13 4.48 5.00 3.62
C ASP A 13 4.51 5.20 2.10
N MET A 14 5.56 5.82 1.58
CA MET A 14 5.79 5.99 0.14
C MET A 14 5.83 4.63 -0.59
N PHE A 15 6.49 3.63 -0.01
CA PHE A 15 6.56 2.31 -0.61
C PHE A 15 5.20 1.60 -0.64
N ALA A 16 4.40 1.71 0.44
CA ALA A 16 3.05 1.16 0.47
C ALA A 16 2.16 1.81 -0.61
N PHE A 17 2.24 3.13 -0.77
CA PHE A 17 1.53 3.83 -1.86
C PHE A 17 1.99 3.38 -3.25
N TYR A 18 3.30 3.20 -3.46
CA TYR A 18 3.83 2.67 -4.72
C TYR A 18 3.28 1.28 -5.05
N VAL A 19 3.23 0.37 -4.05
CA VAL A 19 2.70 -0.98 -4.21
C VAL A 19 1.21 -0.95 -4.58
N ILE A 20 0.41 -0.13 -3.89
CA ILE A 20 -1.03 0.02 -4.15
C ILE A 20 -1.28 0.60 -5.54
N ALA A 21 -0.63 1.74 -5.88
CA ALA A 21 -0.85 2.44 -7.13
C ALA A 21 -0.41 1.63 -8.35
N GLY A 22 0.62 0.79 -8.19
CA GLY A 22 1.17 -0.03 -9.26
C GLY A 22 0.66 -1.46 -9.31
N ASP A 23 -0.32 -1.82 -8.46
CA ASP A 23 -0.83 -3.18 -8.22
C ASP A 23 0.30 -4.21 -8.14
N LYS A 24 1.30 -3.91 -7.30
CA LYS A 24 2.51 -4.72 -7.22
C LYS A 24 2.31 -5.91 -6.29
N PRO A 25 2.89 -7.09 -6.60
CA PRO A 25 2.91 -8.21 -5.68
C PRO A 25 3.55 -7.82 -4.34
N PHE A 26 2.92 -8.20 -3.23
CA PHE A 26 3.46 -7.91 -1.90
C PHE A 26 4.82 -8.54 -1.63
N ASN A 27 5.16 -9.61 -2.34
CA ASN A 27 6.45 -10.31 -2.26
C ASN A 27 7.52 -9.69 -3.19
N MET A 28 7.25 -8.55 -3.84
CA MET A 28 8.24 -7.83 -4.63
C MET A 28 9.50 -7.49 -3.81
N VAL A 29 9.33 -7.25 -2.50
CA VAL A 29 10.43 -7.01 -1.57
C VAL A 29 11.32 -8.22 -1.35
N ASP A 30 10.90 -9.42 -1.74
CA ASP A 30 11.68 -10.66 -1.66
C ASP A 30 12.49 -10.93 -2.93
N ASP A 31 12.20 -10.22 -4.03
CA ASP A 31 12.95 -10.33 -5.27
C ASP A 31 14.39 -9.83 -5.10
N ARG A 32 15.36 -10.69 -5.46
CA ARG A 32 16.78 -10.39 -5.30
C ARG A 32 17.24 -9.20 -6.15
N ARG A 33 16.68 -9.00 -7.34
CA ARG A 33 17.06 -7.90 -8.24
C ARG A 33 16.57 -6.58 -7.65
N PHE A 34 15.34 -6.56 -7.15
CA PHE A 34 14.79 -5.41 -6.44
C PHE A 34 15.62 -5.07 -5.19
N ARG A 35 15.93 -6.06 -4.35
CA ARG A 35 16.78 -5.87 -3.16
C ARG A 35 18.16 -5.29 -3.51
N ASN A 36 18.80 -5.81 -4.56
CA ASN A 36 20.10 -5.31 -5.01
C ASN A 36 20.01 -3.87 -5.51
N TRP A 37 18.97 -3.53 -6.26
CA TRP A 37 18.74 -2.18 -6.76
C TRP A 37 18.52 -1.18 -5.62
N VAL A 38 17.68 -1.51 -4.64
CA VAL A 38 17.45 -0.65 -3.47
C VAL A 38 18.72 -0.47 -2.64
N LYS A 39 19.48 -1.56 -2.43
CA LYS A 39 20.75 -1.51 -1.70
C LYS A 39 21.80 -0.65 -2.41
N TYR A 40 21.80 -0.64 -3.74
CA TYR A 40 22.67 0.24 -4.54
C TYR A 40 22.28 1.72 -4.37
N ILE A 41 20.97 2.03 -4.39
CA ILE A 41 20.47 3.40 -4.21
C ILE A 41 20.71 3.91 -2.79
N SER A 42 20.39 3.08 -1.78
CA SER A 42 20.55 3.45 -0.38
C SER A 42 20.93 2.22 0.46
N PRO A 43 22.22 2.04 0.77
CA PRO A 43 22.69 0.93 1.60
C PRO A 43 22.14 0.94 3.03
N ILE A 44 21.71 2.11 3.52
CA ILE A 44 21.19 2.29 4.87
C ILE A 44 19.68 2.01 4.97
N LEU A 45 18.97 2.00 3.84
CA LEU A 45 17.54 1.72 3.81
C LEU A 45 17.30 0.23 4.09
N LYS A 46 16.60 -0.06 5.19
CA LYS A 46 16.17 -1.42 5.50
C LYS A 46 14.88 -1.73 4.76
N LEU A 47 14.94 -2.65 3.80
CA LEU A 47 13.75 -3.16 3.15
C LEU A 47 12.87 -3.93 4.13
N SER A 48 11.56 -3.71 3.99
CA SER A 48 10.53 -4.36 4.78
C SER A 48 10.28 -5.79 4.28
N THR A 49 9.74 -6.65 5.15
CA THR A 49 9.27 -7.99 4.74
C THR A 49 7.93 -7.89 4.02
N SER A 50 7.53 -8.92 3.26
CA SER A 50 6.21 -8.94 2.62
C SER A 50 5.06 -8.78 3.63
N ASN A 51 5.19 -9.37 4.83
CA ASN A 51 4.20 -9.22 5.90
C ASN A 51 4.13 -7.78 6.43
N THR A 52 5.27 -7.12 6.53
CA THR A 52 5.35 -5.70 6.92
C THR A 52 4.69 -4.82 5.85
N VAL A 53 4.94 -5.07 4.56
CA VAL A 53 4.30 -4.35 3.45
C VAL A 53 2.78 -4.51 3.51
N LYS A 54 2.28 -5.73 3.71
CA LYS A 54 0.84 -5.98 3.92
C LYS A 54 0.28 -5.17 5.08
N SER A 55 0.98 -5.17 6.22
CA SER A 55 0.56 -4.39 7.40
C SER A 55 0.51 -2.89 7.12
N ASP A 56 1.49 -2.35 6.38
CA ASP A 56 1.53 -0.94 6.02
C ASP A 56 0.40 -0.56 5.05
N ILE A 57 0.10 -1.42 4.07
CA ILE A 57 -1.03 -1.25 3.16
C ILE A 57 -2.35 -1.23 3.94
N VAL A 58 -2.53 -2.12 4.93
CA VAL A 58 -3.73 -2.12 5.79
C VAL A 58 -3.85 -0.80 6.56
N LYS A 59 -2.75 -0.23 7.06
CA LYS A 59 -2.77 1.09 7.70
C LYS A 59 -3.15 2.20 6.72
N VAL A 60 -2.62 2.18 5.50
CA VAL A 60 -3.03 3.13 4.44
C VAL A 60 -4.53 3.02 4.20
N HIS A 61 -5.05 1.81 3.99
CA HIS A 61 -6.48 1.56 3.80
C HIS A 61 -7.32 2.11 4.96
N GLN A 62 -6.96 1.83 6.22
CA GLN A 62 -7.68 2.34 7.39
C GLN A 62 -7.69 3.88 7.45
N ARG A 63 -6.58 4.53 7.09
CA ARG A 63 -6.49 5.99 7.01
C ARG A 63 -7.40 6.54 5.91
N GLU A 64 -7.40 5.94 4.72
CA GLU A 64 -8.25 6.36 3.60
C GLU A 64 -9.75 6.11 3.87
N VAL A 65 -10.11 4.98 4.46
CA VAL A 65 -11.50 4.71 4.91
C VAL A 65 -11.94 5.76 5.92
N SER A 66 -11.08 6.13 6.87
CA SER A 66 -11.39 7.16 7.87
C SER A 66 -11.60 8.54 7.24
N LYS A 67 -10.79 8.89 6.22
CA LYS A 67 -10.96 10.13 5.44
C LYS A 67 -12.27 10.11 4.65
N LEU A 68 -12.56 9.02 3.94
CA LEU A 68 -13.79 8.86 3.18
C LEU A 68 -15.04 8.95 4.06
N LYS A 69 -15.03 8.33 5.25
CA LYS A 69 -16.12 8.47 6.22
C LYS A 69 -16.37 9.92 6.61
N LYS A 70 -15.30 10.67 6.94
CA LYS A 70 -15.41 12.11 7.27
C LYS A 70 -15.94 12.91 6.08
N PHE A 71 -15.46 12.61 4.88
CA PHE A 71 -15.93 13.24 3.65
C PHE A 71 -17.42 12.98 3.42
N PHE A 72 -17.88 11.74 3.52
CA PHE A 72 -19.30 11.40 3.34
C PHE A 72 -20.20 12.08 4.38
N VAL A 73 -19.78 12.17 5.64
CA VAL A 73 -20.54 12.91 6.67
C VAL A 73 -20.65 14.40 6.35
N SER A 74 -19.68 14.98 5.64
CA SER A 74 -19.70 16.40 5.28
C SER A 74 -20.65 16.74 4.12
N ILE A 75 -21.17 15.74 3.40
CA ILE A 75 -22.05 15.97 2.25
C ILE A 75 -23.49 16.18 2.78
N PRO A 76 -24.10 17.37 2.57
CA PRO A 76 -25.44 17.66 3.09
C PRO A 76 -26.57 16.96 2.31
N ASN A 77 -26.25 16.44 1.13
CA ASN A 77 -27.20 15.84 0.19
C ASN A 77 -27.05 14.32 0.11
N ARG A 78 -27.80 13.69 -0.81
CA ARG A 78 -27.80 12.24 -1.00
C ARG A 78 -26.50 11.75 -1.66
N ILE A 79 -26.04 10.59 -1.21
CA ILE A 79 -24.91 9.85 -1.78
C ILE A 79 -25.45 8.56 -2.39
N CYS A 80 -24.99 8.20 -3.59
CA CYS A 80 -25.26 6.91 -4.21
C CYS A 80 -23.94 6.14 -4.31
N LEU A 81 -23.92 4.90 -3.83
CA LEU A 81 -22.78 4.00 -3.91
C LEU A 81 -23.16 2.82 -4.80
N THR A 82 -22.36 2.55 -5.82
CA THR A 82 -22.50 1.37 -6.68
C THR A 82 -21.32 0.46 -6.41
N SER A 83 -21.60 -0.75 -5.94
CA SER A 83 -20.61 -1.83 -5.89
C SER A 83 -20.85 -2.71 -7.09
N ASP A 84 -19.81 -2.93 -7.89
CA ASP A 84 -19.83 -4.00 -8.88
C ASP A 84 -19.44 -5.31 -8.16
N LEU A 85 -20.15 -6.40 -8.42
CA LEU A 85 -19.88 -7.70 -7.82
C LEU A 85 -19.72 -8.70 -8.94
N TRP A 86 -18.54 -9.30 -9.04
CA TRP A 86 -18.29 -10.41 -9.95
C TRP A 86 -18.05 -11.70 -9.17
N THR A 87 -18.59 -12.79 -9.69
CA THR A 87 -18.34 -14.14 -9.18
C THR A 87 -17.14 -14.71 -9.94
N SER A 88 -16.12 -15.18 -9.23
CA SER A 88 -15.04 -15.91 -9.88
C SER A 88 -15.49 -17.32 -10.25
N ASN A 89 -15.03 -17.82 -11.40
CA ASN A 89 -15.23 -19.21 -11.79
C ASN A 89 -14.29 -20.18 -11.03
N THR A 90 -13.31 -19.65 -10.30
CA THR A 90 -12.56 -20.41 -9.30
C THR A 90 -13.30 -20.35 -7.97
N ASN A 91 -13.36 -21.45 -7.23
CA ASN A 91 -14.11 -21.62 -5.98
C ASN A 91 -13.57 -20.79 -4.79
N GLU A 92 -12.92 -19.64 -5.06
CA GLU A 92 -12.14 -18.83 -4.11
C GLU A 92 -12.93 -17.64 -3.53
N GLY A 93 -14.19 -17.44 -3.94
CA GLY A 93 -15.13 -16.49 -3.31
C GLY A 93 -15.55 -15.32 -4.20
N ILE A 94 -16.44 -14.49 -3.65
CA ILE A 94 -16.88 -13.22 -4.26
C ILE A 94 -15.77 -12.18 -4.05
N TYR A 95 -15.31 -11.57 -5.13
CA TYR A 95 -14.46 -10.39 -5.06
C TYR A 95 -15.35 -9.15 -5.11
N VAL A 96 -15.03 -8.15 -4.29
CA VAL A 96 -15.63 -6.80 -4.26
C VAL A 96 -14.64 -5.83 -4.88
#